data_AF-A0A3N5QV05-F1
#
_entry.id   AF-A0A3N5QV05-F1
#
_cell.length_a   1.000
_cell.length_b   1.000
_cell.length_c   1.000
_cell.angle_alpha   90.00
_cell.angle_beta   90.00
_cell.angle_gamma   90.00
#
_symmetry.space_group_name_H-M   'P 1'
#
loop_
_entity.id
_entity.type
_entity.pdbx_description
1 polymer ?
#
loop_
_entity_poly.entity_id
_entity_poly.type
_entity_poly.pdbx_seq_one_letter_code
_entity_poly.pdbx_strand_id
1 'polypeptide(L)' 'MQATLIFNNSSGSTDSIEPQEIIEALRRKGFETIYPQTEEENDLDLALEDPKDLVVAAGGDGTFREIAIRLL' A
#
# COMPACT_ATOMS: atom_id res chain seq x y z
N MET A 1 -2.69 12.04 10.96
CA MET A 1 -2.45 10.59 10.94
C MET A 1 -1.79 10.25 9.63
N GLN A 2 -0.83 9.34 9.67
CA GLN A 2 -0.06 8.92 8.51
C GLN A 2 -0.56 7.55 8.04
N ALA A 3 -0.59 7.35 6.72
CA ALA A 3 -0.99 6.10 6.11
C ALA A 3 0.14 5.57 5.22
N THR A 4 0.52 4.31 5.37
CA THR A 4 1.39 3.60 4.43
C THR A 4 0.51 2.98 3.34
N LEU A 5 0.73 3.33 2.08
CA LEU A 5 0.06 2.72 0.93
C LEU A 5 0.95 1.63 0.34
N ILE A 6 0.42 0.42 0.24
CA ILE A 6 0.99 -0.68 -0.54
C ILE A 6 0.13 -0.87 -1.80
N PHE A 7 0.76 -0.80 -2.97
CA PHE A 7 0.06 -0.91 -4.25
C PHE A 7 0.77 -1.92 -5.15
N ASN A 8 0.12 -3.05 -5.42
CA ASN A 8 0.68 -4.08 -6.29
C ASN A 8 0.23 -3.87 -7.75
N ASN A 9 1.04 -3.16 -8.55
CA ASN A 9 0.81 -2.94 -9.99
C ASN A 9 0.69 -4.24 -10.82
N SER A 10 1.17 -5.38 -10.30
CA SER A 10 1.13 -6.67 -10.98
C SER A 10 -0.15 -7.46 -10.69
N SER A 11 -1.07 -6.90 -9.91
CA SER A 11 -2.37 -7.51 -9.64
C SER A 11 -3.38 -7.11 -10.72
N GLY A 12 -4.08 -8.09 -11.31
CA GLY A 12 -5.22 -7.79 -12.19
C GLY A 12 -6.37 -7.02 -11.49
N SER A 13 -6.34 -6.92 -10.16
CA SER A 13 -7.28 -6.10 -9.37
C SER A 13 -6.93 -4.61 -9.34
N THR A 14 -5.76 -4.22 -9.82
CA THR A 14 -5.29 -2.82 -9.88
C THR A 14 -5.23 -2.25 -11.30
N ASP A 15 -5.54 -3.03 -12.33
CA ASP A 15 -5.47 -2.62 -13.75
C ASP A 15 -6.30 -1.37 -14.09
N SER A 16 -7.32 -1.06 -13.28
CA SER A 16 -8.25 0.04 -13.52
C SER A 16 -8.09 1.22 -12.57
N ILE A 17 -7.08 1.21 -11.69
CA ILE A 17 -6.90 2.26 -10.69
C ILE A 17 -5.43 2.68 -10.65
N GLU A 18 -5.17 3.96 -10.42
CA GLU A 18 -3.82 4.47 -10.19
C GLU A 18 -3.57 4.68 -8.69
N PRO A 19 -2.33 4.48 -8.19
CA PRO A 19 -1.98 4.77 -6.79
C PRO A 19 -2.36 6.19 -6.36
N GLN A 20 -2.24 7.15 -7.31
CA GLN A 20 -2.56 8.55 -7.09
C GLN A 20 -4.02 8.77 -6.67
N GLU A 21 -4.97 7.96 -7.18
CA GLU A 21 -6.38 8.06 -6.83
C GLU A 21 -6.63 7.72 -5.36
N ILE A 22 -5.92 6.71 -4.85
CA ILE A 22 -5.97 6.31 -3.44
C ILE A 22 -5.31 7.38 -2.57
N ILE A 23 -4.15 7.89 -2.96
CA ILE A 23 -3.43 8.97 -2.26
C ILE A 23 -4.35 10.20 -2.12
N GLU A 24 -5.04 10.59 -3.19
CA GLU A 24 -5.97 11.72 -3.14
C GLU A 24 -7.19 11.44 -2.25
N ALA A 25 -7.73 10.22 -2.28
CA ALA A 25 -8.84 9.83 -1.42
C ALA A 25 -8.46 9.89 0.07
N LEU A 26 -7.27 9.40 0.43
CA LEU A 26 -6.71 9.47 1.78
C LEU A 26 -6.44 10.91 2.22
N ARG A 27 -5.85 11.73 1.33
CA ARG A 27 -5.64 13.16 1.58
C ARG A 27 -6.95 13.89 1.86
N ARG A 28 -8.02 13.64 1.11
CA ARG A 28 -9.36 14.22 1.36
C ARG A 28 -9.94 13.83 2.72
N LYS A 29 -9.44 12.77 3.36
CA LYS A 29 -9.82 12.31 4.70
C LYS A 29 -8.86 12.77 5.79
N GLY A 30 -7.83 13.56 5.46
CA GLY A 30 -6.86 14.10 6.41
C GLY A 30 -5.69 13.16 6.73
N PHE A 31 -5.44 12.16 5.88
CA PHE A 31 -4.26 11.30 6.00
C PHE A 31 -3.11 11.83 5.13
N GLU A 32 -1.91 11.85 5.71
CA GLU A 32 -0.67 12.01 4.95
C GLU A 32 -0.22 10.62 4.48
N THR A 33 -0.17 10.40 3.17
CA THR A 33 0.12 9.07 2.60
C THR A 33 1.60 8.95 2.25
N ILE A 34 2.24 7.89 2.73
CA ILE A 34 3.57 7.45 2.33
C ILE A 34 3.37 6.31 1.34
N TYR A 35 3.80 6.54 0.11
CA TYR A 35 3.78 5.55 -0.96
C TYR A 35 5.22 5.37 -1.45
N PRO A 36 5.98 4.41 -0.88
CA PRO A 36 7.22 3.99 -1.51
C PRO A 36 6.83 3.31 -2.82
N GLN A 37 7.30 3.82 -3.97
CA GLN A 37 7.08 3.12 -5.24
C GLN A 37 7.72 1.74 -5.12
N THR A 38 6.90 0.71 -4.98
CA THR A 38 7.35 -0.67 -4.90
C THR A 38 7.52 -1.19 -6.32
N GLU A 39 8.74 -1.15 -6.85
CA GLU A 39 9.09 -1.70 -8.17
C GLU A 39 9.61 -3.15 -8.06
N GLU A 40 10.02 -3.60 -6.86
CA GLU A 40 10.52 -4.96 -6.59
C GLU A 40 9.86 -5.62 -5.35
N GLU A 41 9.89 -6.96 -5.27
CA GLU A 41 9.35 -7.72 -4.12
C GLU A 41 9.95 -7.32 -2.77
N ASN A 42 11.22 -6.90 -2.75
CA ASN A 42 11.91 -6.42 -1.53
C ASN A 42 11.36 -5.08 -1.00
N ASP A 43 10.57 -4.35 -1.80
CA ASP A 43 10.03 -3.07 -1.36
C ASP A 43 8.89 -3.23 -0.36
N LEU A 44 8.26 -4.41 -0.31
CA LEU A 44 7.19 -4.68 0.67
C LEU A 44 7.74 -4.78 2.09
N ASP A 45 8.90 -5.43 2.28
CA ASP A 45 9.55 -5.54 3.58
C ASP A 45 9.98 -4.16 4.11
N LEU A 46 10.56 -3.32 3.23
CA LEU A 46 10.94 -1.96 3.58
C LEU A 46 9.73 -1.07 3.92
N ALA A 47 8.64 -1.20 3.15
CA ALA A 47 7.42 -0.44 3.40
C ALA A 47 6.71 -0.83 4.70
N LEU A 48 6.93 -2.07 5.18
CA LEU A 48 6.33 -2.62 6.39
C LEU A 48 7.30 -2.70 7.59
N GLU A 49 8.54 -2.23 7.46
CA GLU A 49 9.50 -2.17 8.58
C GLU A 49 9.04 -1.19 9.68
N ASP A 50 8.48 -0.05 9.27
CA ASP A 50 7.88 0.97 10.16
C ASP A 50 6.56 1.48 9.57
N PRO A 51 5.49 0.65 9.60
CA PRO A 51 4.20 1.03 9.07
C PRO A 51 3.61 2.14 9.94
N LYS A 52 2.99 3.13 9.29
CA LYS A 52 2.38 4.26 9.99
C LYS A 52 1.05 3.87 10.65
N ASP A 53 0.31 4.86 11.15
CA ASP A 53 -0.96 4.66 11.88
C ASP A 53 -1.98 3.78 11.14
N LEU A 54 -1.93 3.78 9.80
CA LEU A 54 -2.80 3.01 8.93
C LEU A 54 -2.02 2.37 7.78
N VAL A 55 -2.23 1.08 7.53
CA VAL A 55 -1.77 0.42 6.30
C VAL A 55 -2.96 0.29 5.36
N VAL A 56 -2.82 0.82 4.13
CA VAL A 56 -3.80 0.71 3.06
C VAL A 56 -3.18 -0.14 1.95
N ALA A 57 -3.90 -1.16 1.51
CA ALA A 57 -3.39 -2.11 0.51
C ALA A 57 -4.34 -2.21 -0.68
N ALA A 58 -3.78 -2.15 -1.88
CA ALA A 58 -4.46 -2.45 -3.15
C ALA A 58 -3.69 -3.54 -3.89
N GLY A 59 -4.36 -4.65 -4.17
CA GLY A 59 -3.77 -5.84 -4.79
C GLY A 59 -4.70 -7.05 -4.69
N GLY A 60 -4.18 -8.23 -5.01
CA GLY A 60 -4.92 -9.49 -4.90
C GLY A 60 -4.71 -10.17 -3.54
N ASP A 61 -5.35 -11.34 -3.36
CA ASP A 61 -5.28 -12.12 -2.12
C ASP A 61 -3.83 -12.43 -1.68
N GLY A 62 -2.94 -12.68 -2.64
CA GLY A 62 -1.51 -12.87 -2.38
C GLY A 62 -0.89 -11.66 -1.69
N THR A 63 -1.16 -10.45 -2.18
CA THR A 63 -0.69 -9.19 -1.57
C THR A 63 -1.18 -9.07 -0.13
N PHE A 64 -2.48 -9.31 0.10
CA PHE A 64 -3.05 -9.22 1.45
C PHE A 64 -2.45 -10.25 2.41
N ARG A 65 -2.24 -11.48 1.95
CA ARG A 65 -1.57 -12.52 2.74
C ARG A 65 -0.15 -12.11 3.13
N GLU A 66 0.64 -11.64 2.17
CA GLU A 66 2.03 -11.23 2.41
C GLU A 66 2.15 -10.05 3.38
N ILE A 67 1.24 -9.07 3.28
CA ILE A 67 1.13 -7.95 4.22
C ILE A 67 0.74 -8.45 5.61
N ALA A 68 -0.30 -9.28 5.71
CA ALA A 68 -0.81 -9.76 6.99
C ALA A 68 0.24 -10.57 7.77
N ILE A 69 1.03 -11.40 7.09
CA ILE A 69 2.10 -12.19 7.71
C ILE A 69 3.22 -11.30 8.25
N ARG A 70 3.58 -10.22 7.54
CA ARG A 70 4.66 -9.29 7.93
C ARG A 70 4.29 -8.34 9.07
N LEU A 71 2.99 -8.13 9.29
CA LEU A 71 2.47 -7.26 10.36
C LEU A 71 2.21 -8.00 11.69
N LEU A 72 2.47 -9.31 11.77
CA LEU A 72 2.41 -10.10 13.01
C LEU A 72 3.69 -9.95 13.84
#